data_AF-A0A834M509-F1
#
_entry.id   AF-A0A834M509-F1
#
_cell.length_a   1.000
_cell.length_b   1.000
_cell.length_c   1.000
_cell.angle_alpha   90.00
_cell.angle_beta   90.00
_cell.angle_gamma   90.00
#
_symmetry.space_group_name_H-M   'P 1'
#
loop_
_entity.id
_entity.type
_entity.pdbx_description
1 polymer ?
#
loop_
_entity_poly.entity_id
_entity_poly.type
_entity_poly.pdbx_seq_one_letter_code
_entity_poly.pdbx_strand_id
1 'polypeptide(L)'
;MLFGILCLTFALAASSLPLEDSTLGVSDKDVLFYFYSREHPDGIHVSIDESSDVAYIGSVFDNRKKTVVLIHGWKDGYGSDSNTYIRKSLLDAEDVNVIKVDWSKHAGKNYITAKNAVPKIGQISAKFFQNIILSYDYSVASYTLVGFSLGAHIVGNVGKYFNGTIPIIIGLDPAKPLVNVKDKSYALNTEDAQYVQIIHTDAGSAGLKDAIGHADFYPNDGKNQPGCTLKVGCSHARAWEYFAESITSNRFVSQQCDSYNNYKNNQCTGEYAVMGGLYVDTSARGVYYLTTNSKSPYGRG
;
A
#
# COMPACT_ATOMS: atom_id res chain seq x y z
N MET A 1 -8.77 -50.60 30.41
CA MET A 1 -8.25 -49.21 30.43
C MET A 1 -7.68 -48.91 29.05
N LEU A 2 -8.51 -48.38 28.16
CA LEU A 2 -8.10 -47.86 26.84
C LEU A 2 -8.37 -46.35 26.87
N PHE A 3 -7.34 -45.53 26.74
CA PHE A 3 -7.48 -44.10 26.52
C PHE A 3 -7.51 -43.83 25.01
N GLY A 4 -8.67 -43.44 24.50
CA GLY A 4 -8.82 -42.90 23.15
C GLY A 4 -8.44 -41.42 23.14
N ILE A 5 -7.46 -41.07 22.30
CA ILE A 5 -7.06 -39.70 22.03
C ILE A 5 -8.01 -39.15 20.97
N LEU A 6 -8.85 -38.20 21.37
CA LEU A 6 -9.76 -37.46 20.49
C LEU A 6 -8.94 -36.39 19.73
N CYS A 7 -8.60 -36.67 18.48
CA CYS A 7 -7.95 -35.71 17.59
C CYS A 7 -9.02 -34.74 17.07
N LEU A 8 -9.13 -33.56 17.68
CA LEU A 8 -9.96 -32.47 17.16
C LEU A 8 -9.26 -31.80 15.99
N THR A 9 -9.72 -32.09 14.78
CA THR A 9 -9.37 -31.35 13.57
C THR A 9 -10.11 -30.00 13.58
N PHE A 10 -9.36 -28.90 13.70
CA PHE A 10 -9.87 -27.56 13.42
C PHE A 10 -10.06 -27.40 11.91
N ALA A 11 -11.29 -27.59 11.43
CA ALA A 11 -11.68 -27.12 10.10
C ALA A 11 -11.86 -25.60 10.16
N LEU A 12 -10.89 -24.85 9.64
CA LEU A 12 -11.10 -23.43 9.35
C LEU A 12 -12.18 -23.30 8.27
N ALA A 13 -13.28 -22.65 8.64
CA ALA A 13 -14.31 -22.25 7.70
C ALA A 13 -13.70 -21.21 6.75
N ALA A 14 -13.41 -21.63 5.51
CA ALA A 14 -13.15 -20.70 4.42
C ALA A 14 -14.43 -19.88 4.19
N SER A 15 -14.39 -18.62 4.60
CA SER A 15 -15.42 -17.64 4.26
C SER A 15 -15.55 -17.58 2.73
N SER A 16 -16.78 -17.77 2.24
CA SER A 16 -17.11 -17.80 0.82
C SER A 16 -16.65 -16.53 0.10
N LEU A 17 -15.52 -16.62 -0.59
CA LEU A 17 -15.07 -15.61 -1.55
C LEU A 17 -16.13 -15.49 -2.66
N PRO A 18 -16.39 -14.29 -3.19
CA PRO A 18 -17.27 -14.11 -4.34
C PRO A 18 -16.77 -14.95 -5.52
N LEU A 19 -17.74 -15.55 -6.22
CA LEU A 19 -17.55 -16.38 -7.41
C LEU A 19 -16.54 -15.76 -8.37
N GLU A 20 -15.68 -16.62 -8.90
CA GLU A 20 -14.65 -16.30 -9.87
C GLU A 20 -15.28 -15.64 -11.10
N ASP A 21 -15.14 -14.31 -11.22
CA ASP A 21 -15.62 -13.59 -12.40
C ASP A 21 -14.67 -13.83 -13.58
N SER A 22 -14.94 -14.91 -14.31
CA SER A 22 -14.26 -15.30 -15.54
C SER A 22 -14.39 -14.26 -16.67
N THR A 23 -15.19 -13.19 -16.49
CA THR A 23 -15.43 -12.18 -17.53
C THR A 23 -14.37 -11.08 -17.60
N LEU A 24 -13.53 -10.92 -16.58
CA LEU A 24 -12.48 -9.87 -16.58
C LEU A 24 -11.18 -10.27 -17.29
N GLY A 25 -11.00 -11.57 -17.58
CA GLY A 25 -9.80 -12.09 -18.27
C GLY A 25 -8.49 -11.82 -17.53
N VAL A 26 -8.54 -11.62 -16.21
CA VAL A 26 -7.35 -11.47 -15.35
C VAL A 26 -6.86 -12.86 -14.98
N SER A 27 -5.68 -13.22 -15.43
CA SER A 27 -5.02 -14.48 -15.09
C SER A 27 -3.94 -14.27 -14.02
N ASP A 28 -3.74 -15.29 -13.20
CA ASP A 28 -2.63 -15.46 -12.27
C ASP A 28 -1.25 -15.16 -12.90
N LYS A 29 -1.06 -15.49 -14.19
CA LYS A 29 0.17 -15.22 -14.96
C LYS A 29 0.36 -13.77 -15.38
N ASP A 30 -0.63 -12.92 -15.16
CA ASP A 30 -0.60 -11.50 -15.55
C ASP A 30 0.02 -10.61 -14.48
N VAL A 31 0.36 -11.19 -13.32
CA VAL A 31 0.95 -10.49 -12.17
C VAL A 31 2.33 -11.06 -11.90
N LEU A 32 3.32 -10.18 -11.82
CA LEU A 32 4.70 -10.54 -11.49
C LEU A 32 5.09 -9.94 -10.14
N PHE A 33 5.90 -10.68 -9.39
CA PHE A 33 6.38 -10.30 -8.07
C PHE A 33 7.89 -10.14 -8.14
N TYR A 34 8.36 -8.90 -7.98
CA TYR A 34 9.78 -8.58 -8.03
C TYR A 34 10.32 -8.44 -6.61
N PHE A 35 11.31 -9.25 -6.26
CA PHE A 35 11.96 -9.27 -4.95
C PHE A 35 13.26 -8.50 -5.00
N TYR A 36 13.48 -7.67 -3.99
CA TYR A 36 14.70 -6.91 -3.81
C TYR A 36 15.15 -7.00 -2.36
N SER A 37 16.45 -6.91 -2.16
CA SER A 37 17.08 -6.69 -0.85
C SER A 37 18.27 -5.77 -1.03
N ARG A 38 18.88 -5.32 0.07
CA ARG A 38 20.06 -4.44 0.00
C ARG A 38 21.23 -5.09 -0.74
N GLU A 39 21.40 -6.39 -0.57
CA GLU A 39 22.46 -7.18 -1.23
C GLU A 39 22.12 -7.52 -2.68
N HIS A 40 20.83 -7.49 -3.05
CA HIS A 40 20.33 -7.78 -4.39
C HIS A 40 19.48 -6.60 -4.93
N PRO A 41 20.10 -5.43 -5.21
CA PRO A 41 19.39 -4.23 -5.62
C PRO A 41 18.75 -4.33 -7.02
N ASP A 42 19.28 -5.20 -7.88
CA ASP A 42 18.72 -5.51 -9.19
C ASP A 42 17.54 -6.51 -9.10
N GLY A 43 17.49 -7.26 -8.00
CA GLY A 43 16.38 -8.15 -7.65
C GLY A 43 16.23 -9.37 -8.54
N ILE A 44 15.16 -10.12 -8.27
CA ILE A 44 14.64 -11.23 -9.08
C ILE A 44 13.14 -11.05 -9.28
N HIS A 45 12.53 -11.80 -10.19
CA HIS A 45 11.07 -11.83 -10.30
C HIS A 45 10.54 -13.23 -10.56
N VAL A 46 9.30 -13.45 -10.12
CA VAL A 46 8.56 -14.70 -10.30
C VAL A 46 7.10 -14.39 -10.62
N SER A 47 6.43 -15.34 -11.27
CA SER A 47 4.97 -15.40 -11.31
C SER A 47 4.41 -16.17 -10.10
N ILE A 48 3.09 -16.19 -9.94
CA ILE A 48 2.45 -16.95 -8.85
C ILE A 48 2.64 -18.47 -8.98
N ASP A 49 2.73 -19.00 -10.20
CA ASP A 49 3.00 -20.42 -10.44
C ASP A 49 4.39 -20.84 -9.93
N GLU A 50 5.32 -19.88 -9.90
CA GLU A 50 6.71 -20.05 -9.45
C GLU A 50 6.88 -19.69 -7.97
N SER A 51 5.80 -19.34 -7.25
CA SER A 51 5.86 -19.00 -5.81
C SER A 51 6.37 -20.13 -4.91
N SER A 52 6.36 -21.37 -5.42
CA SER A 52 6.89 -22.56 -4.74
C SER A 52 8.38 -22.82 -4.99
N ASP A 53 9.05 -22.03 -5.84
CA ASP A 53 10.50 -22.10 -6.02
C ASP A 53 11.22 -21.45 -4.83
N VAL A 54 11.26 -22.19 -3.73
CA VAL A 54 11.85 -21.75 -2.46
C VAL A 54 13.34 -21.44 -2.60
N ALA A 55 14.06 -22.17 -3.45
CA ALA A 55 15.49 -21.96 -3.64
C ALA A 55 15.75 -20.64 -4.40
N TYR A 56 15.01 -20.38 -5.46
CA TYR A 56 15.19 -19.16 -6.25
C TYR A 56 14.76 -17.92 -5.47
N ILE A 57 13.57 -17.91 -4.87
CA ILE A 57 13.10 -16.77 -4.08
C ILE A 57 13.99 -16.56 -2.84
N GLY A 58 14.41 -17.63 -2.17
CA GLY A 58 15.30 -17.60 -1.00
C GLY A 58 16.73 -17.13 -1.29
N SER A 59 17.11 -16.97 -2.57
CA SER A 59 18.36 -16.31 -2.93
C SER A 59 18.35 -14.80 -2.66
N VAL A 60 17.16 -14.20 -2.56
CA VAL A 60 16.97 -12.75 -2.31
C VAL A 60 16.15 -12.48 -1.05
N PHE A 61 15.09 -13.25 -0.81
CA PHE A 61 14.17 -13.09 0.30
C PHE A 61 14.73 -13.72 1.59
N ASP A 62 14.72 -12.96 2.69
CA ASP A 62 15.13 -13.44 4.02
C ASP A 62 13.94 -13.38 4.99
N ASN A 63 13.46 -14.54 5.45
CA ASN A 63 12.30 -14.65 6.34
C ASN A 63 12.54 -14.07 7.75
N ARG A 64 13.75 -13.64 8.08
CA ARG A 64 14.07 -12.95 9.35
C ARG A 64 13.90 -11.43 9.25
N LYS A 65 13.79 -10.88 8.03
CA LYS A 65 13.66 -9.45 7.77
C LYS A 65 12.20 -9.06 7.60
N LYS A 66 11.87 -7.80 7.92
CA LYS A 66 10.55 -7.23 7.58
C LYS A 66 10.40 -7.15 6.06
N THR A 67 9.16 -7.16 5.60
CA THR A 67 8.82 -7.08 4.17
C THR A 67 7.90 -5.90 3.89
N VAL A 68 8.32 -5.03 2.97
CA VAL A 68 7.49 -3.94 2.45
C VAL A 68 7.03 -4.30 1.03
N VAL A 69 5.72 -4.36 0.84
CA VAL A 69 5.09 -4.62 -0.46
C VAL A 69 4.71 -3.29 -1.10
N LEU A 70 5.08 -3.09 -2.36
CA LEU A 70 4.76 -1.91 -3.15
C LEU A 70 3.83 -2.29 -4.32
N ILE A 71 2.66 -1.65 -4.43
CA ILE A 71 1.72 -1.88 -5.53
C ILE A 71 1.38 -0.56 -6.22
N HIS A 72 1.64 -0.49 -7.53
CA HIS A 72 1.47 0.72 -8.33
C HIS A 72 0.03 0.98 -8.78
N GLY A 73 -0.17 2.12 -9.43
CA GLY A 73 -1.45 2.61 -9.95
C GLY A 73 -1.75 2.29 -11.41
N TRP A 74 -2.75 3.00 -11.95
CA TRP A 74 -3.13 2.97 -13.36
C TRP A 74 -2.04 3.62 -14.24
N LYS A 75 -1.79 3.06 -15.44
CA LYS A 75 -0.71 3.49 -16.37
C LYS A 75 0.69 3.47 -15.74
N ASP A 76 0.88 2.60 -14.76
CA ASP A 76 2.09 2.46 -13.98
C ASP A 76 2.61 1.00 -14.06
N GLY A 77 3.80 0.72 -13.53
CA GLY A 77 4.48 -0.58 -13.62
C GLY A 77 5.66 -0.72 -12.67
N TYR A 78 6.33 -1.88 -12.67
CA TYR A 78 7.43 -2.16 -11.72
C TYR A 78 8.63 -1.18 -11.83
N GLY A 79 8.92 -0.75 -13.06
CA GLY A 79 10.06 0.11 -13.39
C GLY A 79 9.79 1.61 -13.20
N SER A 80 8.54 2.00 -12.97
CA SER A 80 8.18 3.40 -12.83
C SER A 80 8.70 4.03 -11.54
N ASP A 81 8.81 5.35 -11.58
CA ASP A 81 9.26 6.22 -10.49
C ASP A 81 8.56 5.95 -9.15
N SER A 82 7.23 5.75 -9.18
CA SER A 82 6.41 5.53 -7.97
C SER A 82 6.96 4.40 -7.09
N ASN A 83 7.36 3.29 -7.70
CA ASN A 83 7.95 2.15 -6.99
C ASN A 83 9.46 2.29 -6.82
N THR A 84 10.14 2.88 -7.80
CA THR A 84 11.61 2.93 -7.84
C THR A 84 12.16 3.83 -6.75
N TYR A 85 11.57 5.02 -6.53
CA TYR A 85 12.01 5.91 -5.47
C TYR A 85 11.73 5.34 -4.08
N ILE A 86 10.54 4.78 -3.84
CA ILE A 86 10.21 4.16 -2.55
C ILE A 86 11.14 2.98 -2.26
N ARG A 87 11.32 2.04 -3.21
CA ARG A 87 12.25 0.91 -3.04
C ARG A 87 13.64 1.41 -2.67
N LYS A 88 14.15 2.41 -3.40
CA LYS A 88 15.49 2.96 -3.15
C LYS A 88 15.58 3.51 -1.72
N SER A 89 14.64 4.36 -1.31
CA SER A 89 14.61 4.91 0.05
C SER A 89 14.55 3.82 1.12
N LEU A 90 13.77 2.76 0.91
CA LEU A 90 13.67 1.63 1.85
C LEU A 90 15.01 0.89 1.99
N LEU A 91 15.63 0.50 0.88
CA LEU A 91 16.89 -0.28 0.90
C LEU A 91 18.08 0.55 1.42
N ASP A 92 18.08 1.86 1.17
CA ASP A 92 19.05 2.80 1.75
C ASP A 92 18.86 2.92 3.28
N ALA A 93 17.62 2.91 3.77
CA ALA A 93 17.31 3.18 5.18
C ALA A 93 17.37 1.94 6.09
N GLU A 94 16.89 0.77 5.64
CA GLU A 94 16.80 -0.44 6.47
C GLU A 94 17.10 -1.70 5.64
N ASP A 95 17.62 -2.73 6.31
CA ASP A 95 17.83 -4.03 5.67
C ASP A 95 16.52 -4.82 5.70
N VAL A 96 15.69 -4.60 4.68
CA VAL A 96 14.35 -5.19 4.53
C VAL A 96 14.22 -5.94 3.21
N ASN A 97 13.25 -6.85 3.14
CA ASN A 97 12.77 -7.35 1.86
C ASN A 97 11.83 -6.29 1.24
N VAL A 98 11.98 -6.02 -0.04
CA VAL A 98 11.01 -5.22 -0.80
C VAL A 98 10.42 -6.08 -1.90
N ILE A 99 9.09 -6.18 -1.94
CA ILE A 99 8.36 -6.89 -3.01
C ILE A 99 7.54 -5.88 -3.81
N LYS A 100 7.85 -5.70 -5.09
CA LYS A 100 6.99 -4.93 -6.00
C LYS A 100 6.01 -5.87 -6.69
N VAL A 101 4.73 -5.53 -6.67
CA VAL A 101 3.69 -6.23 -7.43
C VAL A 101 3.46 -5.49 -8.74
N ASP A 102 3.78 -6.14 -9.84
CA ASP A 102 3.58 -5.64 -11.19
C ASP A 102 2.30 -6.21 -11.78
N TRP A 103 1.33 -5.34 -12.00
CA TRP A 103 0.07 -5.67 -12.67
C TRP A 103 -0.13 -4.82 -13.94
N SER A 104 0.98 -4.32 -14.51
CA SER A 104 1.02 -3.43 -15.67
C SER A 104 0.24 -3.94 -16.88
N LYS A 105 0.10 -5.26 -17.05
CA LYS A 105 -0.74 -5.86 -18.09
C LYS A 105 -2.20 -5.39 -18.03
N HIS A 106 -2.75 -5.17 -16.84
CA HIS A 106 -4.11 -4.63 -16.65
C HIS A 106 -4.10 -3.13 -16.34
N ALA A 107 -3.11 -2.64 -15.58
CA ALA A 107 -2.97 -1.21 -15.30
C ALA A 107 -2.72 -0.38 -16.58
N GLY A 108 -2.10 -0.96 -17.60
CA GLY A 108 -1.85 -0.33 -18.90
C GLY A 108 -3.09 -0.17 -19.78
N LYS A 109 -4.22 -0.80 -19.43
CA LYS A 109 -5.48 -0.71 -20.18
C LYS A 109 -6.20 0.62 -19.92
N ASN A 110 -7.40 0.80 -20.48
CA ASN A 110 -8.23 1.95 -20.15
C ASN A 110 -8.65 1.90 -18.66
N TYR A 111 -9.02 3.05 -18.09
CA TYR A 111 -9.25 3.19 -16.65
C TYR A 111 -10.32 2.24 -16.12
N ILE A 112 -11.46 2.08 -16.82
CA ILE A 112 -12.56 1.22 -16.38
C ILE A 112 -12.10 -0.24 -16.29
N THR A 113 -11.39 -0.71 -17.31
CA THR A 113 -10.84 -2.08 -17.30
C THR A 113 -9.82 -2.27 -16.19
N ALA A 114 -8.90 -1.31 -15.98
CA ALA A 114 -7.91 -1.41 -14.90
C ALA A 114 -8.56 -1.40 -13.51
N LYS A 115 -9.52 -0.49 -13.28
CA LYS A 115 -10.32 -0.43 -12.04
C LYS A 115 -11.03 -1.75 -11.78
N ASN A 116 -11.68 -2.33 -12.78
CA ASN A 116 -12.44 -3.58 -12.57
C ASN A 116 -11.52 -4.78 -12.27
N ALA A 117 -10.24 -4.74 -12.64
CA ALA A 117 -9.27 -5.77 -12.29
C ALA A 117 -8.83 -5.73 -10.81
N VAL A 118 -8.98 -4.59 -10.10
CA VAL A 118 -8.43 -4.36 -8.75
C VAL A 118 -8.72 -5.49 -7.76
N PRO A 119 -9.98 -5.96 -7.57
CA PRO A 119 -10.26 -7.02 -6.61
C PRO A 119 -9.54 -8.33 -6.94
N LYS A 120 -9.50 -8.71 -8.22
CA LYS A 120 -8.83 -9.94 -8.67
C LYS A 120 -7.31 -9.84 -8.52
N ILE A 121 -6.71 -8.69 -8.83
CA ILE A 121 -5.26 -8.46 -8.60
C ILE A 121 -4.94 -8.54 -7.10
N GLY A 122 -5.80 -8.00 -6.23
CA GLY A 122 -5.67 -8.12 -4.79
C GLY A 122 -5.70 -9.59 -4.33
N GLN A 123 -6.65 -10.38 -4.83
CA GLN A 123 -6.74 -11.81 -4.54
C GLN A 123 -5.50 -12.59 -5.00
N ILE A 124 -5.01 -12.34 -6.22
CA ILE A 124 -3.81 -12.99 -6.75
C ILE A 124 -2.60 -12.65 -5.88
N SER A 125 -2.43 -11.38 -5.54
CA SER A 125 -1.34 -10.91 -4.67
C SER A 125 -1.43 -11.54 -3.28
N ALA A 126 -2.61 -11.63 -2.69
CA ALA A 126 -2.81 -12.21 -1.37
C ALA A 126 -2.51 -13.72 -1.34
N LYS A 127 -2.96 -14.46 -2.36
CA LYS A 127 -2.61 -15.88 -2.53
C LYS A 127 -1.10 -16.07 -2.63
N PHE A 128 -0.42 -15.23 -3.40
CA PHE A 128 1.04 -15.26 -3.49
C PHE A 128 1.70 -15.04 -2.12
N PHE A 129 1.29 -14.02 -1.36
CA PHE A 129 1.85 -13.77 -0.03
C PHE A 129 1.52 -14.89 0.96
N GLN A 130 0.35 -15.52 0.85
CA GLN A 130 0.01 -16.70 1.63
C GLN A 130 0.95 -17.87 1.32
N ASN A 131 1.32 -18.08 0.05
CA ASN A 131 2.31 -19.09 -0.32
C ASN A 131 3.69 -18.77 0.27
N ILE A 132 4.14 -17.51 0.24
CA ILE A 132 5.39 -17.11 0.88
C ILE A 132 5.37 -17.39 2.40
N ILE A 133 4.27 -17.03 3.07
CA ILE A 133 4.06 -17.32 4.50
C ILE A 133 4.24 -18.80 4.79
N LEU A 134 3.58 -19.67 4.01
CA LEU A 134 3.61 -21.12 4.22
C LEU A 134 4.96 -21.73 3.86
N SER A 135 5.57 -21.32 2.74
CA SER A 135 6.81 -21.90 2.22
C SER A 135 8.05 -21.52 3.03
N TYR A 136 8.02 -20.36 3.69
CA TYR A 136 9.17 -19.82 4.44
C TYR A 136 8.96 -19.75 5.95
N ASP A 137 7.85 -20.30 6.47
CA ASP A 137 7.44 -20.12 7.87
C ASP A 137 7.49 -18.63 8.29
N TYR A 138 6.97 -17.77 7.40
CA TYR A 138 7.09 -16.32 7.53
C TYR A 138 5.84 -15.72 8.19
N SER A 139 6.04 -14.81 9.14
CA SER A 139 4.91 -14.23 9.87
C SER A 139 4.19 -13.16 9.04
N VAL A 140 2.85 -13.24 9.00
CA VAL A 140 2.00 -12.16 8.46
C VAL A 140 2.25 -10.82 9.15
N ALA A 141 2.67 -10.85 10.42
CA ALA A 141 2.97 -9.67 11.23
C ALA A 141 4.25 -8.93 10.78
N SER A 142 5.01 -9.50 9.85
CA SER A 142 6.22 -8.90 9.30
C SER A 142 5.98 -8.12 7.99
N TYR A 143 4.72 -7.99 7.54
CA TYR A 143 4.36 -7.23 6.33
C TYR A 143 3.96 -5.77 6.62
N THR A 144 4.36 -4.88 5.72
CA THR A 144 3.74 -3.56 5.51
C THR A 144 3.36 -3.45 4.04
N LEU A 145 2.13 -3.07 3.73
CA LEU A 145 1.67 -2.92 2.35
C LEU A 145 1.53 -1.44 2.01
N VAL A 146 2.08 -1.03 0.87
CA VAL A 146 2.03 0.34 0.37
C VAL A 146 1.42 0.31 -1.03
N GLY A 147 0.31 1.02 -1.21
CA GLY A 147 -0.41 1.06 -2.48
C GLY A 147 -0.60 2.48 -2.97
N PHE A 148 -0.27 2.74 -4.23
CA PHE A 148 -0.47 4.04 -4.88
C PHE A 148 -1.68 4.03 -5.82
N SER A 149 -2.53 5.06 -5.77
CA SER A 149 -3.66 5.23 -6.70
C SER A 149 -4.62 4.02 -6.64
N LEU A 150 -4.90 3.33 -7.76
CA LEU A 150 -5.63 2.06 -7.75
C LEU A 150 -4.93 0.97 -6.91
N GLY A 151 -3.60 1.01 -6.81
CA GLY A 151 -2.80 0.14 -5.96
C GLY A 151 -3.16 0.24 -4.48
N ALA A 152 -3.63 1.41 -4.01
CA ALA A 152 -4.13 1.57 -2.63
C ALA A 152 -5.33 0.65 -2.36
N HIS A 153 -6.23 0.50 -3.33
CA HIS A 153 -7.35 -0.42 -3.23
C HIS A 153 -6.91 -1.88 -3.39
N ILE A 154 -5.88 -2.16 -4.21
CA ILE A 154 -5.31 -3.51 -4.33
C ILE A 154 -4.74 -3.96 -2.97
N VAL A 155 -3.93 -3.14 -2.29
CA VAL A 155 -3.42 -3.50 -0.95
C VAL A 155 -4.55 -3.64 0.07
N GLY A 156 -5.62 -2.85 -0.04
CA GLY A 156 -6.83 -3.04 0.76
C GLY A 156 -7.50 -4.40 0.50
N ASN A 157 -7.57 -4.85 -0.76
CA ASN A 157 -8.09 -6.18 -1.10
C ASN A 157 -7.19 -7.32 -0.59
N VAL A 158 -5.87 -7.11 -0.55
CA VAL A 158 -4.94 -8.02 0.13
C VAL A 158 -5.25 -8.09 1.63
N GLY A 159 -5.42 -6.95 2.28
CA GLY A 159 -5.81 -6.85 3.69
C GLY A 159 -7.09 -7.63 4.03
N LYS A 160 -8.14 -7.48 3.20
CA LYS A 160 -9.40 -8.23 3.32
C LYS A 160 -9.20 -9.73 3.25
N TYR A 161 -8.36 -10.22 2.33
CA TYR A 161 -8.05 -11.64 2.23
C TYR A 161 -7.42 -12.20 3.51
N PHE A 162 -6.59 -11.39 4.18
CA PHE A 162 -5.99 -11.71 5.46
C PHE A 162 -6.86 -11.31 6.67
N ASN A 163 -8.15 -11.04 6.47
CA ASN A 163 -9.09 -10.66 7.52
C ASN A 163 -8.60 -9.50 8.40
N GLY A 164 -7.93 -8.51 7.80
CA GLY A 164 -7.41 -7.35 8.51
C GLY A 164 -6.19 -7.60 9.39
N THR A 165 -5.59 -8.79 9.36
CA THR A 165 -4.44 -9.15 10.21
C THR A 165 -3.12 -8.54 9.75
N ILE A 166 -3.08 -7.95 8.54
CA ILE A 166 -1.94 -7.16 8.08
C ILE A 166 -1.67 -6.03 9.09
N PRO A 167 -0.44 -5.84 9.58
CA PRO A 167 -0.16 -4.82 10.59
C PRO A 167 -0.42 -3.40 10.08
N ILE A 168 0.11 -3.06 8.91
CA ILE A 168 0.12 -1.70 8.39
C ILE A 168 -0.18 -1.71 6.90
N ILE A 169 -1.18 -0.92 6.50
CA ILE A 169 -1.40 -0.50 5.12
C ILE A 169 -1.18 1.00 5.00
N ILE A 170 -0.46 1.42 3.97
CA ILE A 170 -0.28 2.84 3.59
C ILE A 170 -0.91 3.07 2.22
N GLY A 171 -1.96 3.88 2.18
CA GLY A 171 -2.62 4.33 0.96
C GLY A 171 -2.04 5.65 0.47
N LEU A 172 -1.35 5.63 -0.67
CA LEU A 172 -0.78 6.82 -1.31
C LEU A 172 -1.77 7.34 -2.36
N ASP A 173 -2.43 8.44 -2.02
CA ASP A 173 -3.49 9.12 -2.78
C ASP A 173 -4.47 8.15 -3.47
N PRO A 174 -5.27 7.38 -2.70
CA PRO A 174 -6.13 6.32 -3.23
C PRO A 174 -7.07 6.83 -4.33
N ALA A 175 -7.21 6.09 -5.43
CA ALA A 175 -7.91 6.57 -6.62
C ALA A 175 -9.43 6.77 -6.41
N LYS A 176 -9.96 7.90 -6.88
CA LYS A 176 -11.36 8.29 -6.74
C LYS A 176 -12.28 7.93 -7.91
N PRO A 177 -11.90 8.12 -9.19
CA PRO A 177 -12.88 8.04 -10.28
C PRO A 177 -13.61 6.70 -10.31
N LEU A 178 -14.95 6.75 -10.29
CA LEU A 178 -15.84 5.59 -10.29
C LEU A 178 -15.68 4.64 -9.08
N VAL A 179 -14.94 5.02 -8.05
CA VAL A 179 -14.81 4.26 -6.80
C VAL A 179 -15.84 4.76 -5.79
N ASN A 180 -16.64 3.85 -5.25
CA ASN A 180 -17.54 4.13 -4.13
C ASN A 180 -16.83 3.74 -2.83
N VAL A 181 -16.44 4.71 -2.01
CA VAL A 181 -15.77 4.46 -0.72
C VAL A 181 -16.61 3.66 0.27
N LYS A 182 -17.94 3.65 0.10
CA LYS A 182 -18.84 2.84 0.94
C LYS A 182 -18.85 1.37 0.54
N ASP A 183 -18.40 1.03 -0.67
CA ASP A 183 -18.22 -0.35 -1.09
C ASP A 183 -16.93 -0.90 -0.47
N LYS A 184 -17.05 -1.35 0.78
CA LYS A 184 -15.97 -1.99 1.52
C LYS A 184 -15.52 -3.32 0.90
N SER A 185 -16.21 -3.89 -0.10
CA SER A 185 -15.66 -5.06 -0.80
C SER A 185 -14.55 -4.68 -1.76
N TYR A 186 -14.58 -3.45 -2.28
CA TYR A 186 -13.62 -2.91 -3.24
C TYR A 186 -12.63 -1.95 -2.58
N ALA A 187 -13.13 -0.94 -1.87
CA ALA A 187 -12.33 0.20 -1.43
C ALA A 187 -11.41 -0.17 -0.26
N LEU A 188 -10.28 0.55 -0.17
CA LEU A 188 -9.43 0.51 1.02
C LEU A 188 -10.21 1.12 2.19
N ASN A 189 -10.11 0.51 3.37
CA ASN A 189 -10.75 1.00 4.58
C ASN A 189 -10.01 0.51 5.84
N THR A 190 -10.42 0.99 7.01
CA THR A 190 -9.79 0.69 8.30
C THR A 190 -9.85 -0.78 8.72
N GLU A 191 -10.76 -1.60 8.20
CA GLU A 191 -10.85 -3.03 8.53
C GLU A 191 -9.81 -3.87 7.78
N ASP A 192 -9.12 -3.29 6.79
CA ASP A 192 -8.19 -4.02 5.93
C ASP A 192 -6.83 -4.28 6.61
N ALA A 193 -6.52 -3.61 7.73
CA ALA A 193 -5.30 -3.81 8.50
C ALA A 193 -5.47 -3.35 9.95
N GLN A 194 -4.55 -3.76 10.83
CA GLN A 194 -4.49 -3.28 12.22
C GLN A 194 -4.26 -1.77 12.30
N TYR A 195 -3.57 -1.21 11.30
CA TYR A 195 -3.42 0.22 11.11
C TYR A 195 -3.41 0.59 9.62
N VAL A 196 -4.08 1.70 9.29
CA VAL A 196 -4.20 2.19 7.91
C VAL A 196 -3.87 3.68 7.92
N GLN A 197 -2.82 4.07 7.21
CA GLN A 197 -2.44 5.47 7.03
C GLN A 197 -2.71 5.90 5.59
N ILE A 198 -3.32 7.05 5.38
CA ILE A 198 -3.57 7.59 4.04
C ILE A 198 -2.84 8.92 3.87
N ILE A 199 -2.23 9.11 2.69
CA ILE A 199 -1.61 10.37 2.29
C ILE A 199 -2.38 10.90 1.08
N HIS A 200 -3.14 11.98 1.25
CA HIS A 200 -3.95 12.62 0.20
C HIS A 200 -3.17 13.76 -0.44
N THR A 201 -2.99 13.72 -1.76
CA THR A 201 -2.24 14.76 -2.47
C THR A 201 -2.98 15.34 -3.68
N ASP A 202 -3.96 14.64 -4.24
CA ASP A 202 -4.84 15.09 -5.34
C ASP A 202 -6.34 14.84 -5.04
N ALA A 203 -6.74 15.05 -3.80
CA ALA A 203 -8.07 14.79 -3.26
C ALA A 203 -9.18 15.51 -4.06
N GLY A 204 -10.10 14.73 -4.61
CA GLY A 204 -11.23 15.22 -5.40
C GLY A 204 -11.02 15.25 -6.90
N SER A 205 -9.76 15.14 -7.34
CA SER A 205 -9.35 14.97 -8.72
C SER A 205 -9.05 13.48 -8.95
N ALA A 206 -7.79 13.05 -8.96
CA ALA A 206 -7.41 11.65 -9.07
C ALA A 206 -7.60 10.89 -7.75
N GLY A 207 -7.36 11.55 -6.61
CA GLY A 207 -7.42 10.96 -5.27
C GLY A 207 -8.78 11.13 -4.57
N LEU A 208 -9.05 10.26 -3.58
CA LEU A 208 -10.22 10.35 -2.71
C LEU A 208 -10.16 11.58 -1.80
N LYS A 209 -11.33 12.16 -1.49
CA LYS A 209 -11.47 13.23 -0.49
C LYS A 209 -11.72 12.69 0.90
N ASP A 210 -12.53 11.62 0.97
CA ASP A 210 -12.97 11.00 2.20
C ASP A 210 -11.77 10.47 2.98
N ALA A 211 -11.79 10.70 4.30
CA ALA A 211 -10.87 10.04 5.21
C ALA A 211 -11.28 8.57 5.33
N ILE A 212 -10.39 7.66 4.94
CA ILE A 212 -10.64 6.21 4.87
C ILE A 212 -9.66 5.40 5.71
N GLY A 213 -8.69 6.06 6.34
CA GLY A 213 -7.70 5.46 7.21
C GLY A 213 -8.05 5.55 8.69
N HIS A 214 -7.14 4.99 9.50
CA HIS A 214 -7.07 5.30 10.92
C HIS A 214 -6.51 6.71 11.11
N ALA A 215 -5.53 7.10 10.29
CA ALA A 215 -5.03 8.46 10.17
C ALA A 215 -4.92 8.87 8.70
N ASP A 216 -5.41 10.07 8.38
CA ASP A 216 -5.46 10.61 7.03
C ASP A 216 -4.73 11.96 7.01
N PHE A 217 -3.67 12.03 6.20
CA PHE A 217 -2.79 13.19 6.11
C PHE A 217 -3.07 13.95 4.81
N TYR A 218 -3.29 15.25 4.93
CA TYR A 218 -3.63 16.15 3.83
C TYR A 218 -2.57 17.27 3.68
N PRO A 219 -1.37 16.95 3.14
CA PRO A 219 -0.37 17.96 2.82
C PRO A 219 -0.94 19.01 1.87
N ASN A 220 -0.84 20.28 2.26
CA ASN A 220 -1.31 21.43 1.50
C ASN A 220 -2.81 21.31 1.11
N ASP A 221 -3.67 21.01 2.08
CA ASP A 221 -5.11 20.71 1.90
C ASP A 221 -5.40 19.41 1.13
N GLY A 222 -4.35 18.66 0.79
CA GLY A 222 -4.41 17.39 0.06
C GLY A 222 -4.91 17.49 -1.38
N LYS A 223 -5.00 18.70 -1.97
CA LYS A 223 -5.58 18.91 -3.31
C LYS A 223 -4.54 19.30 -4.37
N ASN A 224 -3.87 20.44 -4.17
CA ASN A 224 -2.94 21.00 -5.14
C ASN A 224 -1.58 21.14 -4.48
N GLN A 225 -0.63 20.34 -4.94
CA GLN A 225 0.69 20.32 -4.31
C GLN A 225 1.60 21.44 -4.84
N PRO A 226 2.41 22.07 -3.97
CA PRO A 226 3.38 23.06 -4.40
C PRO A 226 4.29 22.53 -5.53
N GLY A 227 4.43 23.32 -6.60
CA GLY A 227 5.20 22.97 -7.79
C GLY A 227 4.44 22.19 -8.89
N CYS A 228 3.16 21.90 -8.71
CA CYS A 228 2.35 21.09 -9.65
C CYS A 228 1.37 21.88 -10.55
N THR A 229 1.48 23.21 -10.64
CA THR A 229 0.49 24.10 -11.26
C THR A 229 0.10 23.82 -12.71
N LEU A 230 0.96 23.21 -13.53
CA LEU A 230 0.72 22.96 -14.96
C LEU A 230 0.87 21.49 -15.38
N LYS A 231 1.16 20.59 -14.43
CA LYS A 231 1.51 19.20 -14.73
C LYS A 231 0.38 18.26 -14.31
N VAL A 232 -0.35 17.73 -15.29
CA VAL A 232 -1.38 16.70 -15.06
C VAL A 232 -0.75 15.51 -14.31
N GLY A 233 -1.41 15.06 -13.25
CA GLY A 233 -0.94 13.95 -12.42
C GLY A 233 0.22 14.28 -11.46
N CYS A 234 0.77 15.51 -11.46
CA CYS A 234 1.85 15.88 -10.55
C CYS A 234 1.42 15.87 -9.08
N SER A 235 0.26 16.45 -8.76
CA SER A 235 -0.28 16.39 -7.39
C SER A 235 -0.51 14.95 -6.95
N HIS A 236 -0.97 14.07 -7.85
CA HIS A 236 -1.16 12.65 -7.56
C HIS A 236 0.17 11.95 -7.26
N ALA A 237 1.20 12.21 -8.08
CA ALA A 237 2.54 11.66 -7.92
C ALA A 237 3.25 12.07 -6.61
N ARG A 238 2.92 13.25 -6.07
CA ARG A 238 3.50 13.74 -4.82
C ARG A 238 3.29 12.81 -3.62
N ALA A 239 2.27 11.96 -3.63
CA ALA A 239 2.06 11.00 -2.55
C ALA A 239 3.24 10.03 -2.40
N TRP A 240 3.74 9.47 -3.50
CA TRP A 240 4.90 8.57 -3.44
C TRP A 240 6.21 9.34 -3.29
N GLU A 241 6.33 10.59 -3.77
CA GLU A 241 7.52 11.43 -3.53
C GLU A 241 7.66 11.79 -2.04
N TYR A 242 6.56 12.22 -1.41
CA TYR A 242 6.54 12.55 0.01
C TYR A 242 6.80 11.32 0.86
N PHE A 243 6.17 10.18 0.54
CA PHE A 243 6.41 8.94 1.26
C PHE A 243 7.87 8.49 1.13
N ALA A 244 8.43 8.48 -0.09
CA ALA A 244 9.84 8.15 -0.32
C ALA A 244 10.80 9.05 0.48
N GLU A 245 10.54 10.36 0.54
CA GLU A 245 11.34 11.27 1.36
C GLU A 245 11.17 11.00 2.86
N SER A 246 9.93 10.78 3.32
CA SER A 246 9.62 10.54 4.74
C SER A 246 10.33 9.32 5.33
N ILE A 247 10.61 8.29 4.51
CA ILE A 247 11.36 7.10 4.95
C ILE A 247 12.74 7.48 5.50
N THR A 248 13.35 8.53 4.94
CA THR A 248 14.71 8.98 5.31
C THR A 248 14.72 10.27 6.14
N SER A 249 13.54 10.85 6.42
CA SER A 249 13.40 12.17 7.02
C SER A 249 12.10 12.26 7.83
N ASN A 250 12.18 12.66 9.09
CA ASN A 250 11.02 12.88 9.96
C ASN A 250 10.40 14.29 9.84
N ARG A 251 10.64 15.00 8.73
CA ARG A 251 10.28 16.41 8.54
C ARG A 251 8.85 16.65 8.03
N PHE A 252 8.03 15.61 7.94
CA PHE A 252 6.60 15.72 7.60
C PHE A 252 5.74 15.77 8.86
N VAL A 253 6.12 16.66 9.79
CA VAL A 253 5.37 16.91 11.02
C VAL A 253 4.02 17.52 10.65
N SER A 254 2.97 16.88 11.14
CA SER A 254 1.58 17.21 10.83
C SER A 254 0.81 17.43 12.11
N GLN A 255 -0.20 18.29 12.07
CA GLN A 255 -1.03 18.58 13.23
C GLN A 255 -2.46 18.12 12.96
N GLN A 256 -3.04 17.41 13.93
CA GLN A 256 -4.44 16.99 13.87
C GLN A 256 -5.35 18.22 13.92
N CYS A 257 -6.33 18.28 13.02
CA CYS A 257 -7.24 19.41 12.96
C CYS A 257 -8.55 19.09 12.26
N ASP A 258 -9.60 19.85 12.57
CA ASP A 258 -10.93 19.70 11.97
C ASP A 258 -11.00 20.28 10.54
N SER A 259 -10.12 21.21 10.19
CA SER A 259 -10.05 21.76 8.84
C SER A 259 -8.69 22.36 8.50
N TYR A 260 -8.37 22.38 7.21
CA TYR A 260 -7.17 23.03 6.72
C TYR A 260 -7.14 24.55 6.97
N ASN A 261 -8.31 25.21 6.98
CA ASN A 261 -8.38 26.64 7.28
C ASN A 261 -7.97 26.93 8.73
N ASN A 262 -8.44 26.12 9.68
CA ASN A 262 -8.01 26.24 11.08
C ASN A 262 -6.51 25.96 11.20
N TYR A 263 -5.98 24.97 10.48
CA TYR A 263 -4.54 24.69 10.41
C TYR A 263 -3.74 25.89 9.91
N LYS A 264 -4.16 26.50 8.80
CA LYS A 264 -3.51 27.68 8.22
C LYS A 264 -3.55 28.91 9.13
N ASN A 265 -4.57 29.02 9.97
CA ASN A 265 -4.76 30.11 10.92
C ASN A 265 -4.15 29.84 12.30
N ASN A 266 -3.43 28.72 12.49
CA ASN A 266 -2.87 28.28 13.77
C ASN A 266 -3.93 28.11 14.87
N GLN A 267 -5.10 27.57 14.51
CA GLN A 267 -6.25 27.36 15.40
C GLN A 267 -6.47 25.89 15.81
N CYS A 268 -5.55 25.00 15.44
CA CYS A 268 -5.61 23.60 15.81
C CYS A 268 -5.01 23.38 17.20
N THR A 269 -5.68 22.55 18.00
CA THR A 269 -5.21 22.11 19.32
C THR A 269 -4.94 20.61 19.37
N GLY A 270 -5.09 19.91 18.25
CA GLY A 270 -4.89 18.47 18.16
C GLY A 270 -3.40 18.08 18.18
N GLU A 271 -3.17 16.80 18.43
CA GLU A 271 -1.83 16.22 18.59
C GLU A 271 -1.00 16.31 17.31
N TYR A 272 0.32 16.23 17.46
CA TYR A 272 1.25 16.14 16.35
C TYR A 272 1.52 14.68 15.98
N ALA A 273 1.68 14.41 14.69
CA ALA A 273 2.10 13.12 14.17
C ALA A 273 3.02 13.31 12.97
N VAL A 274 3.87 12.32 12.69
CA VAL A 274 4.72 12.32 11.48
C VAL A 274 4.02 11.53 10.38
N MET A 275 3.84 12.16 9.22
CA MET A 275 3.30 11.49 8.03
C MET A 275 4.35 10.54 7.42
N GLY A 276 3.95 9.32 7.06
CA GLY A 276 4.83 8.33 6.46
C GLY A 276 5.88 7.81 7.43
N GLY A 277 7.13 7.68 6.94
CA GLY A 277 8.26 7.21 7.72
C GLY A 277 8.62 5.74 7.48
N LEU A 278 9.85 5.38 7.85
CA LEU A 278 10.30 3.98 7.91
C LEU A 278 9.53 3.21 9.00
N TYR A 279 9.32 3.86 10.15
CA TYR A 279 8.48 3.39 11.24
C TYR A 279 7.26 4.29 11.33
N VAL A 280 6.13 3.77 10.88
CA VAL A 280 4.86 4.49 10.87
C VAL A 280 4.39 4.74 12.30
N ASP A 281 3.98 5.98 12.59
CA ASP A 281 3.29 6.31 13.84
C ASP A 281 1.88 5.71 13.83
N THR A 282 1.75 4.55 14.50
CA THR A 282 0.48 3.81 14.64
C THR A 282 -0.37 4.31 15.81
N SER A 283 0.03 5.39 16.50
CA SER A 283 -0.78 6.04 17.53
C SER A 283 -1.67 7.16 16.97
N ALA A 284 -1.26 7.77 15.85
CA ALA A 284 -2.01 8.83 15.18
C ALA A 284 -3.42 8.37 14.78
N ARG A 285 -4.44 9.20 15.00
CA ARG A 285 -5.83 8.92 14.62
C ARG A 285 -6.51 10.17 14.10
N GLY A 286 -7.35 10.04 13.07
CA GLY A 286 -8.11 11.16 12.50
C GLY A 286 -7.35 11.94 11.43
N VAL A 287 -7.74 13.20 11.24
CA VAL A 287 -7.30 14.03 10.11
C VAL A 287 -6.15 14.95 10.51
N TYR A 288 -5.07 14.91 9.74
CA TYR A 288 -3.86 15.70 9.95
C TYR A 288 -3.55 16.57 8.75
N TYR A 289 -3.03 17.77 9.03
CA TYR A 289 -2.61 18.72 8.01
C TYR A 289 -1.14 19.12 8.20
N LEU A 290 -0.50 19.42 7.08
CA LEU A 290 0.87 19.91 7.01
C LEU A 290 1.05 20.77 5.76
N THR A 291 2.15 21.50 5.68
CA THR A 291 2.58 22.16 4.44
C THR A 291 3.94 21.64 4.00
N THR A 292 4.19 21.64 2.69
CA THR A 292 5.46 21.15 2.11
C THR A 292 6.09 22.21 1.20
N ASN A 293 7.37 22.04 0.89
CA ASN A 293 8.04 22.83 -0.14
C ASN A 293 7.60 22.41 -1.56
N SER A 294 7.90 23.23 -2.56
CA SER A 294 7.60 22.91 -3.97
C SER A 294 8.63 21.99 -4.64
N LYS A 295 9.74 21.71 -3.98
CA LYS A 295 10.83 20.83 -4.42
C LYS A 295 11.44 20.13 -3.21
N SER A 296 12.05 18.97 -3.43
CA SER A 296 12.77 18.25 -2.37
C SER A 296 13.95 19.10 -1.82
N PRO A 297 14.23 19.09 -0.50
CA PRO A 297 13.44 18.41 0.53
C PRO A 297 12.05 19.06 0.71
N TYR A 298 10.99 18.25 0.61
CA TYR A 298 9.60 18.68 0.72
C TYR A 298 9.20 18.93 2.17
N GLY A 299 9.66 18.08 3.09
CA GLY A 299 9.34 18.15 4.52
C GLY A 299 9.91 19.41 5.17
N ARG A 300 9.06 20.17 5.87
CA ARG A 300 9.44 21.47 6.44
C ARG A 300 9.97 21.39 7.88
N GLY A 301 9.66 20.32 8.62
CA GLY A 301 9.99 20.20 10.04
C GLY A 301 8.99 20.93 10.91
#